data_AF-A0AB74A4J3-F1
#
_entry.id   AF-A0AB74A4J3-F1
#
_cell.length_a   1.000
_cell.length_b   1.000
_cell.length_c   1.000
_cell.angle_alpha   90.00
_cell.angle_beta   90.00
_cell.angle_gamma   90.00
#
_symmetry.space_group_name_H-M   'P 1'
#
loop_
_entity.id
_entity.type
_entity.pdbx_description
1 polymer ?
#
loop_
_entity_poly.entity_id
_entity_poly.type
_entity_poly.pdbx_seq_one_letter_code
_entity_poly.pdbx_strand_id
1 'polypeptide(L)'
;MAFISVGQLARSLNKLQPFHAFYGVTFLSMKKTGVGVGTATGWGGTQEEALLRQYFAPAGAPPDKPYCVPFGRKDPDSWYWKNSKYSGGTLQRARTTDNYREALERPTNREWEFTADYLDKLEGLLPDGSGGLKLRIPVFDLAAWLYRHEDLPSSLDDVETKFRTEFNINDEEYARLFDVSRPPVAQYFSPVAITEEELAQLIHGVPPGPSMLGRTEAELLQHIEHHVTRVEGLTLPAGFVHGFYGALIAQRFVVLAGRPGTGKTAFVRAFTEGLNTFFANAVSLIDVSVGSDFSEADALGYEKISGGLAATELSRKLFLSERPRDIYVVLLDEMNLGQVDHYLARLLPAIESDAKVELPGHGSPSQFPPDAFVVGTVNSFLEESTRAPLSSPVKRRANIIEMPNALGDLVASNDRPKFDQACVDMLKQTKARVDKRTRDGLGSVFDSFRSQRLTTALTADSDVRSAGFGDLLWNICKACAGSDSTSLTFGVIQDVLDYVAMSGRPWRAALSEQIAQKVVPQLSGSSTVCEELLAFTANADAGTGDFAVATAALEALLRTKDLGTGHVLFKY
;
A
#
# COMPACT_ATOMS: atom_id res chain seq x y z
N MET A 1 -16.60 -2.97 -31.18
CA MET A 1 -16.69 -2.07 -30.02
C MET A 1 -16.02 -0.76 -30.39
N ALA A 2 -16.68 0.37 -30.18
CA ALA A 2 -16.12 1.69 -30.40
C ALA A 2 -16.41 2.57 -29.19
N PHE A 3 -15.37 2.80 -28.39
CA PHE A 3 -15.43 3.64 -27.20
C PHE A 3 -14.94 5.05 -27.52
N ILE A 4 -15.26 6.02 -26.68
CA ILE A 4 -14.67 7.36 -26.80
C ILE A 4 -13.17 7.30 -26.47
N SER A 5 -12.34 7.92 -27.30
CA SER A 5 -10.90 7.98 -27.05
C SER A 5 -10.57 8.90 -25.87
N VAL A 6 -9.53 8.55 -25.09
CA VAL A 6 -9.05 9.38 -23.97
C VAL A 6 -8.66 10.79 -24.45
N GLY A 7 -8.02 10.88 -25.61
CA GLY A 7 -7.65 12.15 -26.22
C GLY A 7 -8.86 13.02 -26.61
N GLN A 8 -9.97 12.40 -27.01
CA GLN A 8 -11.22 13.11 -27.25
C GLN A 8 -11.83 13.62 -25.95
N LEU A 9 -11.92 12.79 -24.90
CA LEU A 9 -12.42 13.21 -23.58
C LEU A 9 -11.66 14.41 -23.03
N ALA A 10 -10.33 14.40 -23.13
CA ALA A 10 -9.49 15.50 -22.68
C ALA A 10 -9.79 16.82 -23.39
N ARG A 11 -10.04 16.77 -24.71
CA ARG A 11 -10.47 17.96 -25.47
C ARG A 11 -11.86 18.41 -25.06
N SER A 12 -12.78 17.46 -24.87
CA SER A 12 -14.17 17.74 -24.51
C SER A 12 -14.28 18.49 -23.18
N LEU A 13 -13.49 18.13 -22.17
CA LEU A 13 -13.46 18.86 -20.88
C LEU A 13 -13.16 20.36 -21.04
N ASN A 14 -12.20 20.70 -21.91
CA ASN A 14 -11.84 22.11 -22.16
C ASN A 14 -12.91 22.84 -22.99
N LYS A 15 -13.51 22.15 -23.96
CA LYS A 15 -14.56 22.72 -24.80
C LYS A 15 -15.90 22.91 -24.07
N LEU A 16 -16.20 22.12 -23.06
CA LEU A 16 -17.42 22.24 -22.25
C LEU A 16 -17.29 23.33 -21.16
N GLN A 17 -16.07 23.65 -20.72
CA GLN A 17 -15.80 24.66 -19.70
C GLN A 17 -16.55 25.99 -19.86
N PRO A 18 -16.64 26.62 -21.06
CA PRO A 18 -17.25 27.94 -21.19
C PRO A 18 -18.75 27.95 -20.88
N PHE A 19 -19.42 26.80 -20.98
CA PHE A 19 -20.86 26.69 -20.85
C PHE A 19 -21.29 26.53 -19.39
N HIS A 20 -22.50 26.99 -19.08
CA HIS A 20 -23.09 26.81 -17.76
C HIS A 20 -23.67 25.39 -17.61
N ALA A 21 -23.59 24.82 -16.40
CA ALA A 21 -24.09 23.47 -16.11
C ALA A 21 -25.60 23.30 -16.34
N PHE A 22 -26.36 24.41 -16.38
CA PHE A 22 -27.78 24.39 -16.73
C PHE A 22 -28.02 23.64 -18.05
N TYR A 23 -27.22 23.90 -19.08
CA TYR A 23 -27.42 23.26 -20.39
C TYR A 23 -27.14 21.76 -20.36
N GLY A 24 -26.03 21.35 -19.73
CA GLY A 24 -25.61 19.94 -19.71
C GLY A 24 -26.28 19.07 -18.64
N VAL A 25 -26.95 19.68 -17.66
CA VAL A 25 -27.58 18.95 -16.54
C VAL A 25 -29.08 19.25 -16.48
N THR A 26 -29.47 20.50 -16.18
CA THR A 26 -30.87 20.87 -15.93
C THR A 26 -31.72 20.76 -17.20
N PHE A 27 -31.29 21.39 -18.30
CA PHE A 27 -31.99 21.37 -19.59
C PHE A 27 -32.09 19.92 -20.12
N LEU A 28 -30.99 19.17 -20.14
CA LEU A 28 -31.03 17.76 -20.55
C LEU A 28 -31.94 16.90 -19.65
N SER A 29 -31.97 17.14 -18.33
CA SER A 29 -32.85 16.41 -17.42
C SER A 29 -34.33 16.71 -17.71
N MET A 30 -34.68 17.98 -17.90
CA MET A 30 -36.02 18.43 -18.29
C MET A 30 -36.45 17.80 -19.62
N LYS A 31 -35.57 17.84 -20.62
CA LYS A 31 -35.86 17.30 -21.94
C LYS A 31 -35.99 15.77 -21.95
N LYS A 32 -35.13 15.05 -21.21
CA LYS A 32 -35.22 13.59 -21.02
C LYS A 32 -36.52 13.16 -20.32
N THR A 33 -37.10 14.03 -19.49
CA THR A 33 -38.34 13.76 -18.74
C THR A 33 -39.60 14.27 -19.45
N GLY A 34 -39.46 14.90 -20.61
CA GLY A 34 -40.59 15.34 -21.44
C GLY A 34 -41.11 16.75 -21.14
N VAL A 35 -40.39 17.55 -20.35
CA VAL A 35 -40.74 18.97 -20.15
C VAL A 35 -40.67 19.70 -21.48
N GLY A 36 -41.78 20.37 -21.84
CA GLY A 36 -41.95 21.09 -23.11
C GLY A 36 -42.65 22.42 -22.91
N VAL A 37 -42.98 23.09 -24.02
CA VAL A 37 -43.79 24.32 -24.01
C VAL A 37 -45.26 23.96 -23.85
N GLY A 38 -45.97 24.63 -22.92
CA GLY A 38 -47.41 24.45 -22.70
C GLY A 38 -47.80 23.07 -22.17
N THR A 39 -46.84 22.29 -21.65
CA THR A 39 -47.06 20.96 -21.07
C THR A 39 -46.43 20.89 -19.68
N ALA A 40 -47.20 21.28 -18.67
CA ALA A 40 -46.82 21.17 -17.27
C ALA A 40 -46.46 19.71 -16.92
N THR A 41 -45.17 19.44 -16.69
CA THR A 41 -44.65 18.09 -16.47
C THR A 41 -44.03 17.99 -15.08
N GLY A 42 -44.31 16.88 -14.38
CA GLY A 42 -43.74 16.60 -13.06
C GLY A 42 -42.21 16.45 -13.11
N TRP A 43 -41.49 17.45 -12.62
CA TRP A 43 -40.02 17.47 -12.64
C TRP A 43 -39.45 18.20 -11.43
N GLY A 44 -38.25 17.82 -10.99
CA GLY A 44 -37.56 18.50 -9.90
C GLY A 44 -36.18 17.93 -9.60
N GLY A 45 -35.72 18.17 -8.37
CA GLY A 45 -34.38 17.79 -7.92
C GLY A 45 -34.09 16.29 -8.03
N THR A 46 -35.09 15.43 -7.86
CA THR A 46 -34.90 13.97 -7.97
C THR A 46 -34.50 13.54 -9.38
N GLN A 47 -35.14 14.07 -10.42
CA GLN A 47 -34.81 13.78 -11.81
C GLN A 47 -33.47 14.39 -12.22
N GLU A 48 -33.16 15.57 -11.69
CA GLU A 48 -31.86 16.23 -11.92
C GLU A 48 -30.71 15.47 -11.25
N GLU A 49 -30.91 15.00 -10.02
CA GLU A 49 -29.95 14.18 -9.29
C GLU A 49 -29.76 12.81 -9.94
N ALA A 50 -30.82 12.19 -10.48
CA ALA A 50 -30.71 10.95 -11.24
C ALA A 50 -29.80 11.11 -12.46
N LEU A 51 -29.92 12.23 -13.20
CA LEU A 51 -29.04 12.53 -14.33
C LEU A 51 -27.59 12.76 -13.87
N LEU A 52 -27.38 13.52 -12.78
CA LEU A 52 -26.05 13.72 -12.20
C LEU A 52 -25.39 12.39 -11.80
N ARG A 53 -26.12 11.50 -11.14
CA ARG A 53 -25.63 10.16 -10.77
C ARG A 53 -25.31 9.31 -12.00
N GLN A 54 -26.11 9.41 -13.05
CA GLN A 54 -25.90 8.63 -14.26
C GLN A 54 -24.64 9.06 -15.02
N TYR A 55 -24.44 10.37 -15.25
CA TYR A 55 -23.39 10.83 -16.17
C TYR A 55 -22.27 11.62 -15.51
N PHE A 56 -22.50 12.20 -14.34
CA PHE A 56 -21.55 13.11 -13.70
C PHE A 56 -20.99 12.55 -12.37
N ALA A 57 -21.30 11.31 -11.99
CA ALA A 57 -20.71 10.64 -10.83
C ALA A 57 -19.73 9.53 -11.25
N PRO A 58 -18.57 9.88 -11.83
CA PRO A 58 -17.58 8.88 -12.19
C PRO A 58 -17.01 8.17 -10.95
N ALA A 59 -16.51 6.94 -11.16
CA ALA A 59 -15.67 6.28 -10.18
C ALA A 59 -14.46 7.17 -9.85
N GLY A 60 -14.03 7.18 -8.59
CA GLY A 60 -12.92 8.02 -8.14
C GLY A 60 -13.30 9.44 -7.70
N ALA A 61 -14.56 9.66 -7.31
CA ALA A 61 -14.93 10.93 -6.68
C ALA A 61 -14.13 11.21 -5.39
N PRO A 62 -13.64 12.45 -5.19
CA PRO A 62 -13.09 12.88 -3.92
C PRO A 62 -14.13 12.78 -2.79
N PRO A 63 -13.70 12.66 -1.53
CA PRO A 63 -14.60 12.67 -0.38
C PRO A 63 -15.56 13.86 -0.43
N ASP A 64 -16.84 13.61 -0.14
CA ASP A 64 -17.94 14.59 -0.09
C ASP A 64 -18.29 15.32 -1.41
N LYS A 65 -17.59 15.02 -2.52
CA LYS A 65 -17.80 15.65 -3.83
C LYS A 65 -18.07 14.62 -4.93
N PRO A 66 -19.27 13.99 -4.94
CA PRO A 66 -19.57 12.87 -5.81
C PRO A 66 -19.68 13.23 -7.29
N TYR A 67 -19.82 14.50 -7.65
CA TYR A 67 -20.14 14.91 -9.02
C TYR A 67 -18.99 15.66 -9.70
N CYS A 68 -18.46 15.17 -10.83
CA CYS A 68 -17.55 15.90 -11.69
C CYS A 68 -18.34 16.57 -12.82
N VAL A 69 -18.46 17.90 -12.81
CA VAL A 69 -19.31 18.66 -13.74
C VAL A 69 -18.42 19.61 -14.55
N PRO A 70 -18.04 19.26 -15.81
CA PRO A 70 -17.04 19.98 -16.63
C PRO A 70 -17.60 21.27 -17.28
N PHE A 71 -18.36 22.03 -16.52
CA PHE A 71 -19.03 23.27 -16.94
C PHE A 71 -18.65 24.41 -15.99
N GLY A 72 -18.50 25.61 -16.56
CA GLY A 72 -18.11 26.81 -15.84
C GLY A 72 -16.65 26.80 -15.37
N ARG A 73 -16.34 27.75 -14.48
CA ARG A 73 -14.97 27.96 -13.99
C ARG A 73 -14.53 26.81 -13.07
N LYS A 74 -13.31 26.33 -13.27
CA LYS A 74 -12.61 25.39 -12.37
C LYS A 74 -12.39 26.06 -11.01
N ASP A 75 -12.75 25.36 -9.95
CA ASP A 75 -12.43 25.78 -8.59
C ASP A 75 -10.94 25.50 -8.30
N PRO A 76 -10.18 26.41 -7.67
CA PRO A 76 -8.76 26.18 -7.39
C PRO A 76 -8.50 24.95 -6.51
N ASP A 77 -9.41 24.66 -5.57
CA ASP A 77 -9.21 23.61 -4.57
C ASP A 77 -9.88 22.29 -4.98
N SER A 78 -10.94 22.37 -5.79
CA SER A 78 -11.80 21.22 -6.10
C SER A 78 -12.09 21.00 -7.56
N TRP A 79 -11.49 21.81 -8.43
CA TRP A 79 -11.58 21.64 -9.87
C TRP A 79 -13.05 21.61 -10.35
N TYR A 80 -13.48 20.57 -11.06
CA TYR A 80 -14.87 20.39 -11.48
C TYR A 80 -15.74 19.62 -10.47
N TRP A 81 -15.20 19.21 -9.32
CA TRP A 81 -15.91 18.40 -8.33
C TRP A 81 -16.92 19.22 -7.52
N LYS A 82 -18.16 18.73 -7.44
CA LYS A 82 -19.30 19.36 -6.77
C LYS A 82 -19.84 18.45 -5.67
N ASN A 83 -20.30 19.08 -4.59
CA ASN A 83 -20.84 18.39 -3.41
C ASN A 83 -22.20 17.73 -3.70
N SER A 84 -22.63 16.86 -2.77
CA SER A 84 -23.91 16.15 -2.86
C SER A 84 -25.14 17.06 -2.94
N LYS A 85 -25.04 18.30 -2.44
CA LYS A 85 -26.12 19.31 -2.45
C LYS A 85 -26.17 20.13 -3.74
N TYR A 86 -25.37 19.80 -4.76
CA TYR A 86 -25.26 20.61 -5.98
C TYR A 86 -26.59 20.83 -6.70
N SER A 87 -27.43 19.78 -6.84
CA SER A 87 -28.78 19.89 -7.45
C SER A 87 -29.72 20.80 -6.64
N GLY A 88 -29.84 20.58 -5.33
CA GLY A 88 -30.72 21.37 -4.45
C GLY A 88 -30.18 22.75 -4.06
N GLY A 89 -28.95 23.09 -4.46
CA GLY A 89 -28.31 24.37 -4.14
C GLY A 89 -28.11 25.21 -5.39
N THR A 90 -26.99 24.98 -6.08
CA THR A 90 -26.56 25.80 -7.21
C THR A 90 -27.46 25.64 -8.43
N LEU A 91 -27.79 24.40 -8.82
CA LEU A 91 -28.69 24.19 -9.96
C LEU A 91 -30.12 24.62 -9.66
N GLN A 92 -30.56 24.48 -8.41
CA GLN A 92 -31.86 25.01 -7.98
C GLN A 92 -31.92 26.53 -8.13
N ARG A 93 -30.92 27.27 -7.65
CA ARG A 93 -30.87 28.73 -7.84
C ARG A 93 -30.84 29.13 -9.31
N ALA A 94 -30.07 28.39 -10.13
CA ALA A 94 -29.98 28.65 -11.56
C ALA A 94 -31.35 28.71 -12.24
N ARG A 95 -32.25 27.77 -11.89
CA ARG A 95 -33.60 27.67 -12.47
C ARG A 95 -34.69 28.46 -11.74
N THR A 96 -34.49 28.86 -10.47
CA THR A 96 -35.53 29.57 -9.70
C THR A 96 -35.30 31.06 -9.56
N THR A 97 -34.04 31.51 -9.64
CA THR A 97 -33.65 32.85 -9.18
C THR A 97 -32.67 33.54 -10.11
N ASP A 98 -31.80 32.79 -10.80
CA ASP A 98 -30.83 33.36 -11.73
C ASP A 98 -31.42 33.51 -13.14
N ASN A 99 -30.56 33.90 -14.09
CA ASN A 99 -30.91 34.28 -15.46
C ASN A 99 -31.71 33.21 -16.25
N TYR A 100 -31.65 31.94 -15.86
CA TYR A 100 -32.39 30.86 -16.55
C TYR A 100 -33.85 30.75 -16.13
N ARG A 101 -34.25 31.41 -15.03
CA ARG A 101 -35.64 31.44 -14.56
C ARG A 101 -36.58 31.93 -15.65
N GLU A 102 -36.18 32.93 -16.43
CA GLU A 102 -37.06 33.54 -17.43
C GLU A 102 -37.43 32.58 -18.56
N ALA A 103 -36.64 31.53 -18.79
CA ALA A 103 -36.92 30.51 -19.80
C ALA A 103 -37.89 29.42 -19.29
N LEU A 104 -38.32 29.49 -18.03
CA LEU A 104 -39.06 28.45 -17.33
C LEU A 104 -40.31 29.01 -16.65
N GLU A 105 -41.39 28.25 -16.69
CA GLU A 105 -42.58 28.48 -15.88
C GLU A 105 -42.77 27.36 -14.87
N ARG A 106 -43.38 27.72 -13.74
CA ARG A 106 -43.65 26.80 -12.63
C ARG A 106 -45.13 26.88 -12.26
N PRO A 107 -46.01 26.16 -13.00
CA PRO A 107 -47.45 26.20 -12.77
C PRO A 107 -47.83 25.74 -11.36
N THR A 108 -47.13 24.73 -10.85
CA THR A 108 -47.28 24.24 -9.48
C THR A 108 -45.92 23.99 -8.83
N ASN A 109 -45.90 23.69 -7.54
CA ASN A 109 -44.65 23.39 -6.84
C ASN A 109 -43.92 22.13 -7.35
N ARG A 110 -44.58 21.28 -8.15
CA ARG A 110 -44.03 20.01 -8.65
C ARG A 110 -43.96 19.92 -10.17
N GLU A 111 -44.48 20.91 -10.88
CA GLU A 111 -44.55 20.90 -12.34
C GLU A 111 -43.75 22.06 -12.92
N TRP A 112 -43.13 21.78 -14.06
CA TRP A 112 -42.33 22.72 -14.82
C TRP A 112 -42.72 22.66 -16.29
N GLU A 113 -42.59 23.79 -16.97
CA GLU A 113 -42.70 23.91 -18.41
C GLU A 113 -41.76 25.00 -18.93
N PHE A 114 -41.44 24.96 -20.22
CA PHE A 114 -40.69 26.02 -20.88
C PHE A 114 -41.62 27.16 -21.31
N THR A 115 -41.16 28.41 -21.20
CA THR A 115 -41.90 29.56 -21.78
C THR A 115 -41.95 29.45 -23.30
N ALA A 116 -42.90 30.13 -23.97
CA ALA A 116 -43.00 30.10 -25.42
C ALA A 116 -41.73 30.63 -26.14
N ASP A 117 -40.99 31.55 -25.52
CA ASP A 117 -39.78 32.19 -26.01
C ASP A 117 -38.49 31.65 -25.36
N TYR A 118 -38.54 30.46 -24.73
CA TYR A 118 -37.41 29.92 -23.97
C TYR A 118 -36.13 29.79 -24.80
N LEU A 119 -36.23 29.45 -26.09
CA LEU A 119 -35.08 29.32 -26.98
C LEU A 119 -34.35 30.63 -27.19
N ASP A 120 -35.08 31.74 -27.36
CA ASP A 120 -34.49 33.07 -27.50
C ASP A 120 -33.71 33.46 -26.23
N LYS A 121 -34.31 33.16 -25.07
CA LYS A 121 -33.69 33.43 -23.76
C LYS A 121 -32.46 32.58 -23.53
N LEU A 122 -32.53 31.28 -23.81
CA LEU A 122 -31.40 30.37 -23.67
C LEU A 122 -30.27 30.72 -24.65
N GLU A 123 -30.56 30.97 -25.92
CA GLU A 123 -29.55 31.40 -26.88
C GLU A 123 -28.87 32.72 -26.47
N GLY A 124 -29.64 33.67 -25.93
CA GLY A 124 -29.11 34.93 -25.39
C GLY A 124 -28.13 34.75 -24.22
N LEU A 125 -28.29 33.68 -23.43
CA LEU A 125 -27.45 33.34 -22.27
C LEU A 125 -26.25 32.46 -22.62
N LEU A 126 -26.08 32.06 -23.89
CA LEU A 126 -24.87 31.39 -24.32
C LEU A 126 -23.66 32.33 -24.20
N PRO A 127 -22.45 31.80 -23.95
CA PRO A 127 -21.22 32.60 -23.91
C PRO A 127 -20.96 33.31 -25.24
N ASP A 128 -20.37 34.49 -25.20
CA ASP A 128 -19.97 35.20 -26.41
C ASP A 128 -18.72 34.57 -27.02
N GLY A 129 -18.75 34.35 -28.33
CA GLY A 129 -17.65 33.86 -29.14
C GLY A 129 -16.94 34.98 -29.92
N SER A 130 -16.03 34.59 -30.81
CA SER A 130 -15.35 35.53 -31.68
C SER A 130 -16.31 36.11 -32.74
N GLY A 131 -16.21 37.41 -33.00
CA GLY A 131 -17.00 38.07 -34.04
C GLY A 131 -18.46 38.38 -33.66
N GLY A 132 -18.79 38.39 -32.36
CA GLY A 132 -20.13 38.76 -31.88
C GLY A 132 -21.19 37.66 -32.01
N LEU A 133 -20.80 36.44 -32.39
CA LEU A 133 -21.67 35.26 -32.41
C LEU A 133 -21.65 34.54 -31.06
N LYS A 134 -22.79 33.97 -30.67
CA LYS A 134 -22.88 33.11 -29.49
C LYS A 134 -22.19 31.78 -29.73
N LEU A 135 -21.45 31.30 -28.73
CA LEU A 135 -20.89 29.94 -28.73
C LEU A 135 -22.02 28.94 -28.50
N ARG A 136 -22.14 27.96 -29.41
CA ARG A 136 -23.08 26.85 -29.26
C ARG A 136 -22.40 25.63 -28.65
N ILE A 137 -23.17 24.81 -27.95
CA ILE A 137 -22.65 23.68 -27.18
C ILE A 137 -22.16 22.60 -28.14
N PRO A 138 -20.87 22.21 -28.11
CA PRO A 138 -20.36 21.20 -29.02
C PRO A 138 -20.95 19.82 -28.69
N VAL A 139 -21.87 19.35 -29.54
CA VAL A 139 -22.67 18.15 -29.26
C VAL A 139 -21.79 16.90 -29.12
N PHE A 140 -20.79 16.73 -29.99
CA PHE A 140 -19.90 15.57 -29.96
C PHE A 140 -19.00 15.55 -28.73
N ASP A 141 -18.64 16.72 -28.21
CA ASP A 141 -17.86 16.84 -26.98
C ASP A 141 -18.73 16.57 -25.73
N LEU A 142 -19.99 17.01 -25.75
CA LEU A 142 -20.96 16.68 -24.71
C LEU A 142 -21.28 15.18 -24.70
N ALA A 143 -21.57 14.60 -25.87
CA ALA A 143 -21.83 13.18 -26.04
C ALA A 143 -20.62 12.32 -25.63
N ALA A 144 -19.39 12.78 -25.94
CA ALA A 144 -18.18 12.12 -25.51
C ALA A 144 -18.12 11.99 -23.98
N TRP A 145 -18.46 13.06 -23.25
CA TRP A 145 -18.52 13.01 -21.79
C TRP A 145 -19.64 12.09 -21.28
N LEU A 146 -20.86 12.22 -21.80
CA LEU A 146 -22.02 11.46 -21.33
C LEU A 146 -21.87 9.96 -21.56
N TYR A 147 -21.36 9.55 -22.72
CA TYR A 147 -21.32 8.14 -23.14
C TYR A 147 -19.93 7.49 -23.04
N ARG A 148 -19.01 8.08 -22.27
CA ARG A 148 -17.60 7.67 -22.18
C ARG A 148 -17.31 6.20 -21.86
N HIS A 149 -18.26 5.50 -21.21
CA HIS A 149 -18.14 4.08 -20.85
C HIS A 149 -19.01 3.15 -21.70
N GLU A 150 -19.80 3.70 -22.62
CA GLU A 150 -20.70 2.91 -23.46
C GLU A 150 -19.96 2.39 -24.70
N ASP A 151 -20.31 1.17 -25.13
CA ASP A 151 -19.93 0.70 -26.46
C ASP A 151 -20.84 1.37 -27.48
N LEU A 152 -20.29 2.33 -28.23
CA LEU A 152 -21.02 3.13 -29.18
C LEU A 152 -20.95 2.52 -30.59
N PRO A 153 -21.92 2.81 -31.45
CA PRO A 153 -21.75 2.62 -32.88
C PRO A 153 -20.58 3.48 -33.39
N SER A 154 -19.77 2.95 -34.30
CA SER A 154 -18.56 3.62 -34.83
C SER A 154 -18.88 4.74 -35.84
N SER A 155 -20.02 5.41 -35.70
CA SER A 155 -20.51 6.46 -36.59
C SER A 155 -20.93 7.69 -35.78
N LEU A 156 -20.52 8.87 -36.24
CA LEU A 156 -20.94 10.13 -35.62
C LEU A 156 -22.44 10.39 -35.80
N ASP A 157 -23.04 9.93 -36.90
CA ASP A 157 -24.48 10.07 -37.14
C ASP A 157 -25.30 9.29 -36.11
N ASP A 158 -24.81 8.12 -35.70
CA ASP A 158 -25.47 7.29 -34.69
C ASP A 158 -25.33 7.89 -33.29
N VAL A 159 -24.16 8.48 -32.97
CA VAL A 159 -23.94 9.20 -31.71
C VAL A 159 -24.87 10.42 -31.61
N GLU A 160 -25.00 11.18 -32.71
CA GLU A 160 -25.91 12.30 -32.84
C GLU A 160 -27.38 11.86 -32.68
N THR A 161 -27.79 10.80 -33.37
CA THR A 161 -29.15 10.24 -33.28
C THR A 161 -29.47 9.76 -31.87
N LYS A 162 -28.52 9.06 -31.23
CA LYS A 162 -28.65 8.62 -29.84
C LYS A 162 -28.83 9.80 -28.89
N PHE A 163 -28.00 10.84 -29.00
CA PHE A 163 -28.12 12.04 -28.18
C PHE A 163 -29.48 12.73 -28.34
N ARG A 164 -29.92 12.95 -29.58
CA ARG A 164 -31.19 13.62 -29.85
C ARG A 164 -32.39 12.81 -29.35
N THR A 165 -32.35 11.49 -29.52
CA THR A 165 -33.42 10.60 -29.08
C THR A 165 -33.47 10.48 -27.56
N GLU A 166 -32.32 10.27 -26.91
CA GLU A 166 -32.25 10.08 -25.46
C GLU A 166 -32.68 11.32 -24.67
N PHE A 167 -32.42 12.51 -25.21
CA PHE A 167 -32.78 13.77 -24.58
C PHE A 167 -33.95 14.47 -25.29
N ASN A 168 -34.71 13.84 -26.19
CA ASN A 168 -35.86 14.44 -26.88
C ASN A 168 -35.58 15.84 -27.48
N ILE A 169 -34.42 16.03 -28.12
CA ILE A 169 -33.98 17.32 -28.67
C ILE A 169 -34.54 17.51 -30.08
N ASN A 170 -35.40 18.52 -30.25
CA ASN A 170 -36.01 18.84 -31.54
C ASN A 170 -35.04 19.57 -32.49
N ASP A 171 -35.42 19.74 -33.76
CA ASP A 171 -34.53 20.32 -34.79
C ASP A 171 -34.18 21.79 -34.51
N GLU A 172 -35.11 22.56 -33.91
CA GLU A 172 -34.91 23.98 -33.62
C GLU A 172 -33.95 24.19 -32.43
N GLU A 173 -34.16 23.44 -31.33
CA GLU A 173 -33.25 23.36 -30.19
C GLU A 173 -31.85 22.98 -30.63
N TYR A 174 -31.77 21.95 -31.49
CA TYR A 174 -30.52 21.43 -31.99
C TYR A 174 -29.77 22.48 -32.81
N ALA A 175 -30.45 23.13 -33.76
CA ALA A 175 -29.85 24.13 -34.62
C ALA A 175 -29.41 25.40 -33.88
N ARG A 176 -30.12 25.80 -32.82
CA ARG A 176 -29.87 27.07 -32.11
C ARG A 176 -28.87 26.93 -30.95
N LEU A 177 -28.96 25.85 -30.17
CA LEU A 177 -28.18 25.68 -28.95
C LEU A 177 -26.91 24.85 -29.14
N PHE A 178 -26.83 24.00 -30.17
CA PHE A 178 -25.74 23.05 -30.35
C PHE A 178 -24.87 23.35 -31.58
N ASP A 179 -23.56 23.14 -31.41
CA ASP A 179 -22.58 23.14 -32.49
C ASP A 179 -22.42 21.71 -33.00
N VAL A 180 -22.66 21.54 -34.31
CA VAL A 180 -22.67 20.27 -35.03
C VAL A 180 -21.34 19.97 -35.73
N SER A 181 -20.30 20.77 -35.45
CA SER A 181 -18.95 20.59 -35.99
C SER A 181 -18.41 19.19 -35.70
N ARG A 182 -18.17 18.42 -36.76
CA ARG A 182 -17.79 17.00 -36.64
C ARG A 182 -16.29 16.83 -36.37
N PRO A 183 -15.90 16.11 -35.30
CA PRO A 183 -14.51 15.76 -35.07
C PRO A 183 -14.04 14.69 -36.06
N PRO A 184 -12.72 14.56 -36.30
CA PRO A 184 -12.18 13.45 -37.07
C PRO A 184 -12.52 12.10 -36.41
N VAL A 185 -13.23 11.22 -37.13
CA VAL A 185 -13.71 9.92 -36.62
C VAL A 185 -12.58 9.09 -36.00
N ALA A 186 -11.42 9.05 -36.66
CA ALA A 186 -10.24 8.34 -36.20
C ALA A 186 -9.66 8.85 -34.86
N GLN A 187 -9.98 10.09 -34.47
CA GLN A 187 -9.57 10.66 -33.18
C GLN A 187 -10.67 10.59 -32.13
N TYR A 188 -11.92 10.37 -32.54
CA TYR A 188 -13.08 10.32 -31.66
C TYR A 188 -13.22 8.95 -31.00
N PHE A 189 -13.05 7.88 -31.77
CA PHE A 189 -13.22 6.50 -31.29
C PHE A 189 -11.90 5.81 -30.93
N SER A 190 -12.00 4.86 -30.00
CA SER A 190 -10.96 3.95 -29.55
C SER A 190 -11.51 2.51 -29.52
N PRO A 191 -10.73 1.49 -29.89
CA PRO A 191 -11.15 0.10 -29.74
C PRO A 191 -11.18 -0.37 -28.27
N VAL A 192 -10.55 0.39 -27.36
CA VAL A 192 -10.44 0.08 -25.93
C VAL A 192 -11.19 1.12 -25.12
N ALA A 193 -11.98 0.67 -24.15
CA ALA A 193 -12.68 1.52 -23.20
C ALA A 193 -11.68 2.26 -22.28
N ILE A 194 -12.00 3.50 -21.90
CA ILE A 194 -11.22 4.22 -20.90
C ILE A 194 -11.26 3.47 -19.57
N THR A 195 -10.09 3.24 -18.97
CA THR A 195 -10.00 2.63 -17.64
C THR A 195 -10.38 3.63 -16.55
N GLU A 196 -10.81 3.15 -15.38
CA GLU A 196 -11.10 4.01 -14.23
C GLU A 196 -9.88 4.84 -13.79
N GLU A 197 -8.68 4.28 -13.94
CA GLU A 197 -7.43 4.95 -13.62
C GLU A 197 -7.11 6.10 -14.59
N GLU A 198 -7.20 5.84 -15.91
CA GLU A 198 -7.04 6.91 -16.93
C GLU A 198 -8.09 8.01 -16.74
N LEU A 199 -9.34 7.63 -16.43
CA LEU A 199 -10.39 8.60 -16.17
C LEU A 199 -10.06 9.43 -14.93
N ALA A 200 -9.71 8.80 -13.80
CA ALA A 200 -9.36 9.50 -12.57
C ALA A 200 -8.21 10.49 -12.78
N GLN A 201 -7.15 10.10 -13.50
CA GLN A 201 -6.05 11.00 -13.85
C GLN A 201 -6.54 12.19 -14.70
N LEU A 202 -7.38 11.91 -15.70
CA LEU A 202 -7.91 12.94 -16.59
C LEU A 202 -8.79 13.96 -15.84
N ILE A 203 -9.52 13.51 -14.82
CA ILE A 203 -10.49 14.33 -14.09
C ILE A 203 -10.00 14.80 -12.72
N HIS A 204 -8.70 14.66 -12.42
CA HIS A 204 -8.13 14.95 -11.10
C HIS A 204 -8.96 14.30 -9.97
N GLY A 205 -9.38 13.06 -10.21
CA GLY A 205 -10.09 12.21 -9.26
C GLY A 205 -9.12 11.36 -8.44
N VAL A 206 -9.70 10.56 -7.56
CA VAL A 206 -9.02 9.54 -6.76
C VAL A 206 -8.92 8.27 -7.59
N PRO A 207 -7.72 7.80 -7.95
CA PRO A 207 -7.55 6.52 -8.65
C PRO A 207 -8.20 5.36 -7.88
N PRO A 208 -8.69 4.33 -8.59
CA PRO A 208 -9.16 3.11 -7.93
C PRO A 208 -8.00 2.45 -7.17
N GLY A 209 -8.33 1.77 -6.09
CA GLY A 209 -7.38 0.90 -5.39
C GLY A 209 -7.10 -0.40 -6.18
N PRO A 210 -6.24 -1.26 -5.66
CA PRO A 210 -5.94 -2.54 -6.28
C PRO A 210 -7.19 -3.40 -6.43
N SER A 211 -7.26 -4.16 -7.53
CA SER A 211 -8.41 -4.98 -7.87
C SER A 211 -8.08 -6.47 -7.92
N MET A 212 -9.01 -7.27 -7.41
CA MET A 212 -8.98 -8.72 -7.50
C MET A 212 -9.46 -9.25 -8.86
N LEU A 213 -9.79 -8.42 -9.85
CA LEU A 213 -10.33 -8.81 -11.18
C LEU A 213 -9.95 -10.24 -11.63
N GLY A 214 -10.91 -11.16 -11.57
CA GLY A 214 -10.76 -12.56 -12.01
C GLY A 214 -9.97 -13.48 -11.07
N ARG A 215 -9.59 -13.00 -9.87
CA ARG A 215 -8.78 -13.69 -8.87
C ARG A 215 -9.50 -13.80 -7.53
N THR A 216 -9.12 -14.78 -6.72
CA THR A 216 -9.71 -15.07 -5.40
C THR A 216 -8.76 -14.76 -4.26
N GLU A 217 -9.31 -14.57 -3.05
CA GLU A 217 -8.52 -14.40 -1.82
C GLU A 217 -7.60 -15.61 -1.55
N ALA A 218 -8.05 -16.82 -1.88
CA ALA A 218 -7.23 -18.03 -1.77
C ALA A 218 -6.01 -17.99 -2.69
N GLU A 219 -6.15 -17.48 -3.91
CA GLU A 219 -5.03 -17.29 -4.85
C GLU A 219 -4.05 -16.22 -4.34
N LEU A 220 -4.55 -15.14 -3.74
CA LEU A 220 -3.72 -14.13 -3.10
C LEU A 220 -2.88 -14.75 -1.96
N LEU A 221 -3.52 -15.50 -1.06
CA LEU A 221 -2.84 -16.12 0.08
C LEU A 221 -1.81 -17.15 -0.37
N GLN A 222 -2.16 -17.99 -1.36
CA GLN A 222 -1.23 -18.93 -1.95
C GLN A 222 -0.03 -18.23 -2.59
N HIS A 223 -0.26 -17.11 -3.30
CA HIS A 223 0.80 -16.32 -3.91
C HIS A 223 1.74 -15.72 -2.87
N ILE A 224 1.19 -15.11 -1.81
CA ILE A 224 1.98 -14.54 -0.71
C ILE A 224 2.76 -15.64 0.02
N GLU A 225 2.13 -16.77 0.35
CA GLU A 225 2.81 -17.88 1.03
C GLU A 225 3.93 -18.47 0.17
N HIS A 226 3.70 -18.63 -1.13
CA HIS A 226 4.74 -19.03 -2.07
C HIS A 226 5.88 -18.01 -2.09
N HIS A 227 5.58 -16.71 -2.16
CA HIS A 227 6.59 -15.66 -2.16
C HIS A 227 7.43 -15.69 -0.89
N VAL A 228 6.79 -15.70 0.28
CA VAL A 228 7.45 -15.72 1.60
C VAL A 228 8.33 -16.96 1.78
N THR A 229 7.84 -18.15 1.40
CA THR A 229 8.51 -19.43 1.69
C THR A 229 9.46 -19.90 0.58
N ARG A 230 9.23 -19.54 -0.68
CA ARG A 230 10.01 -20.03 -1.83
C ARG A 230 10.90 -18.97 -2.47
N VAL A 231 10.45 -17.73 -2.53
CA VAL A 231 11.23 -16.62 -3.11
C VAL A 231 12.16 -16.03 -2.06
N GLU A 232 11.58 -15.61 -0.93
CA GLU A 232 12.34 -15.05 0.20
C GLU A 232 12.91 -16.16 1.12
N GLY A 233 12.34 -17.36 1.05
CA GLY A 233 12.90 -18.55 1.69
C GLY A 233 12.81 -18.56 3.22
N LEU A 234 11.82 -17.87 3.78
CA LEU A 234 11.54 -17.88 5.20
C LEU A 234 10.89 -19.20 5.62
N THR A 235 11.43 -19.84 6.66
CA THR A 235 10.85 -21.05 7.24
C THR A 235 9.82 -20.65 8.29
N LEU A 236 8.55 -20.95 8.02
CA LEU A 236 7.42 -20.62 8.90
C LEU A 236 6.51 -21.84 9.06
N PRO A 237 5.80 -21.97 10.20
CA PRO A 237 4.76 -22.97 10.37
C PRO A 237 3.64 -22.83 9.33
N ALA A 238 3.03 -23.96 8.97
CA ALA A 238 1.89 -23.98 8.07
C ALA A 238 0.76 -23.08 8.61
N GLY A 239 0.15 -22.28 7.74
CA GLY A 239 -0.93 -21.37 8.10
C GLY A 239 -0.50 -20.08 8.81
N PHE A 240 0.80 -19.85 9.06
CA PHE A 240 1.27 -18.61 9.68
C PHE A 240 0.89 -17.37 8.84
N VAL A 241 1.10 -17.45 7.52
CA VAL A 241 0.73 -16.38 6.57
C VAL A 241 -0.77 -16.11 6.61
N HIS A 242 -1.59 -17.16 6.66
CA HIS A 242 -3.05 -17.07 6.76
C HIS A 242 -3.47 -16.40 8.08
N GLY A 243 -2.88 -16.81 9.20
CA GLY A 243 -3.16 -16.21 10.51
C GLY A 243 -2.77 -14.74 10.57
N PHE A 244 -1.61 -14.39 10.03
CA PHE A 244 -1.15 -13.00 9.93
C PHE A 244 -2.06 -12.15 9.05
N TYR A 245 -2.43 -12.64 7.86
CA TYR A 245 -3.39 -11.97 6.99
C TYR A 245 -4.74 -11.77 7.68
N GLY A 246 -5.27 -12.82 8.31
CA GLY A 246 -6.51 -12.76 9.09
C GLY A 246 -6.45 -11.69 10.20
N ALA A 247 -5.31 -11.58 10.88
CA ALA A 247 -5.10 -10.57 11.90
C ALA A 247 -5.08 -9.14 11.32
N LEU A 248 -4.47 -8.93 10.15
CA LEU A 248 -4.43 -7.63 9.46
C LEU A 248 -5.80 -7.15 8.99
N ILE A 249 -6.60 -8.04 8.41
CA ILE A 249 -7.94 -7.68 7.93
C ILE A 249 -8.92 -7.48 9.10
N ALA A 250 -8.74 -8.20 10.22
CA ALA A 250 -9.57 -8.06 11.41
C ALA A 250 -9.24 -6.78 12.19
N GLN A 251 -7.95 -6.44 12.30
CA GLN A 251 -7.48 -5.18 12.84
C GLN A 251 -6.30 -4.66 12.01
N ARG A 252 -6.35 -3.38 11.66
CA ARG A 252 -5.29 -2.72 10.86
C ARG A 252 -3.98 -2.50 11.62
N PHE A 253 -3.82 -3.11 12.81
CA PHE A 253 -2.59 -3.06 13.58
C PHE A 253 -2.22 -4.45 14.09
N VAL A 254 -1.05 -4.92 13.69
CA VAL A 254 -0.48 -6.20 14.11
C VAL A 254 0.89 -5.97 14.73
N VAL A 255 1.22 -6.70 15.78
CA VAL A 255 2.54 -6.70 16.41
C VAL A 255 3.14 -8.09 16.32
N LEU A 256 4.32 -8.20 15.72
CA LEU A 256 5.13 -9.40 15.69
C LEU A 256 6.11 -9.38 16.87
N ALA A 257 5.92 -10.28 17.83
CA ALA A 257 6.75 -10.39 19.02
C ALA A 257 7.66 -11.61 18.94
N GLY A 258 8.95 -11.47 19.28
CA GLY A 258 9.84 -12.63 19.36
C GLY A 258 11.29 -12.24 19.50
N ARG A 259 12.17 -13.24 19.64
CA ARG A 259 13.62 -13.03 19.79
C ARG A 259 14.23 -12.32 18.57
N PRO A 260 15.36 -11.61 18.73
CA PRO A 260 16.15 -11.15 17.60
C PRO A 260 16.52 -12.31 16.66
N GLY A 261 16.42 -12.09 15.35
CA GLY A 261 16.77 -13.11 14.35
C GLY A 261 15.71 -14.18 14.05
N THR A 262 14.48 -14.06 14.59
CA THR A 262 13.33 -14.91 14.18
C THR A 262 12.70 -14.50 12.84
N GLY A 263 13.22 -13.46 12.18
CA GLY A 263 12.79 -13.04 10.84
C GLY A 263 11.57 -12.12 10.81
N LYS A 264 11.21 -11.44 11.91
CA LYS A 264 10.04 -10.54 12.00
C LYS A 264 10.01 -9.48 10.90
N THR A 265 11.06 -8.67 10.82
CA THR A 265 11.22 -7.61 9.82
C THR A 265 11.28 -8.18 8.40
N ALA A 266 11.99 -9.29 8.21
CA ALA A 266 12.09 -9.98 6.92
C ALA A 266 10.73 -10.50 6.45
N PHE A 267 9.92 -11.05 7.36
CA PHE A 267 8.58 -11.52 7.07
C PHE A 267 7.65 -10.41 6.61
N VAL A 268 7.62 -9.25 7.29
CA VAL A 268 6.77 -8.13 6.87
C VAL A 268 7.16 -7.62 5.48
N ARG A 269 8.46 -7.52 5.20
CA ARG A 269 8.97 -7.11 3.88
C ARG A 269 8.59 -8.13 2.80
N ALA A 270 8.80 -9.42 3.06
CA ALA A 270 8.44 -10.51 2.15
C ALA A 270 6.93 -10.57 1.88
N PHE A 271 6.12 -10.40 2.92
CA PHE A 271 4.66 -10.35 2.80
C PHE A 271 4.21 -9.16 1.93
N THR A 272 4.79 -7.97 2.18
CA THR A 272 4.47 -6.76 1.42
C THR A 272 4.93 -6.86 -0.03
N GLU A 273 6.08 -7.47 -0.30
CA GLU A 273 6.55 -7.72 -1.66
C GLU A 273 5.69 -8.79 -2.37
N GLY A 274 5.20 -9.78 -1.63
CA GLY A 274 4.17 -10.72 -2.10
C GLY A 274 2.89 -10.01 -2.54
N LEU A 275 2.42 -9.03 -1.74
CA LEU A 275 1.30 -8.16 -2.13
C LEU A 275 1.64 -7.32 -3.37
N ASN A 276 2.82 -6.70 -3.41
CA ASN A 276 3.24 -5.82 -4.49
C ASN A 276 3.36 -6.56 -5.83
N THR A 277 3.92 -7.77 -5.81
CA THR A 277 4.01 -8.63 -7.00
C THR A 277 2.64 -9.12 -7.49
N PHE A 278 1.65 -9.20 -6.60
CA PHE A 278 0.26 -9.54 -6.95
C PHE A 278 -0.55 -8.34 -7.46
N PHE A 279 -0.36 -7.15 -6.89
CA PHE A 279 -1.12 -5.93 -7.16
C PHE A 279 -0.28 -4.82 -7.83
N ALA A 280 0.66 -5.21 -8.70
CA ALA A 280 1.64 -4.36 -9.40
C ALA A 280 1.41 -2.84 -9.30
N ASN A 281 2.30 -2.14 -8.58
CA ASN A 281 2.33 -0.68 -8.40
C ASN A 281 1.21 -0.06 -7.53
N ALA A 282 0.40 -0.87 -6.84
CA ALA A 282 -0.63 -0.40 -5.91
C ALA A 282 -0.36 -0.78 -4.44
N VAL A 283 0.90 -1.11 -4.11
CA VAL A 283 1.34 -1.49 -2.76
C VAL A 283 2.58 -0.68 -2.38
N SER A 284 2.56 -0.08 -1.19
CA SER A 284 3.67 0.69 -0.66
C SER A 284 4.10 0.17 0.71
N LEU A 285 5.37 -0.23 0.83
CA LEU A 285 6.02 -0.38 2.13
C LEU A 285 6.48 1.00 2.64
N ILE A 286 6.19 1.27 3.91
CA ILE A 286 6.66 2.45 4.64
C ILE A 286 7.46 1.93 5.83
N ASP A 287 8.78 2.02 5.71
CA ASP A 287 9.71 1.46 6.69
C ASP A 287 10.15 2.54 7.68
N VAL A 288 9.84 2.34 8.95
CA VAL A 288 10.08 3.30 10.03
C VAL A 288 10.89 2.62 11.13
N SER A 289 12.15 2.99 11.26
CA SER A 289 13.00 2.55 12.38
C SER A 289 12.71 3.39 13.61
N VAL A 290 12.31 2.76 14.71
CA VAL A 290 11.94 3.44 15.95
C VAL A 290 13.14 3.47 16.90
N GLY A 291 13.59 4.68 17.26
CA GLY A 291 14.59 4.92 18.30
C GLY A 291 13.98 5.13 19.68
N SER A 292 14.83 5.23 20.72
CA SER A 292 14.38 5.45 22.10
C SER A 292 13.70 6.81 22.34
N ASP A 293 14.10 7.83 21.58
CA ASP A 293 13.60 9.20 21.61
C ASP A 293 12.53 9.48 20.53
N PHE A 294 12.10 8.44 19.81
CA PHE A 294 11.14 8.56 18.72
C PHE A 294 9.82 9.16 19.20
N SER A 295 9.42 10.25 18.55
CA SER A 295 8.31 11.10 18.96
C SER A 295 7.20 11.15 17.90
N GLU A 296 6.09 11.81 18.23
CA GLU A 296 5.02 12.08 17.26
C GLU A 296 5.53 12.90 16.05
N ALA A 297 6.53 13.77 16.26
CA ALA A 297 7.13 14.55 15.18
C ALA A 297 7.92 13.68 14.19
N ASP A 298 8.53 12.59 14.66
CA ASP A 298 9.25 11.62 13.82
C ASP A 298 8.28 10.70 13.07
N ALA A 299 7.11 10.44 13.65
CA ALA A 299 6.03 9.68 13.02
C ALA A 299 5.29 10.51 11.96
N LEU A 300 4.74 11.67 12.35
CA LEU A 300 3.80 12.45 11.53
C LEU A 300 4.40 13.74 10.92
N GLY A 301 5.54 14.20 11.43
CA GLY A 301 6.10 15.50 11.07
C GLY A 301 5.69 16.60 12.05
N TYR A 302 6.07 17.83 11.73
CA TYR A 302 5.84 19.00 12.58
C TYR A 302 5.42 20.21 11.75
N GLU A 303 4.84 21.22 12.41
CA GLU A 303 4.52 22.49 11.77
C GLU A 303 5.76 23.37 11.63
N LYS A 304 6.04 23.85 10.43
CA LYS A 304 7.16 24.76 10.18
C LYS A 304 6.85 26.15 10.76
N ILE A 305 7.90 26.88 11.14
CA ILE A 305 7.78 28.28 11.59
C ILE A 305 7.12 29.16 10.51
N SER A 306 7.36 28.86 9.24
CA SER A 306 6.72 29.53 8.09
C SER A 306 5.25 29.20 7.90
N GLY A 307 4.67 28.35 8.76
CA GLY A 307 3.43 27.65 8.52
C GLY A 307 3.61 26.43 7.60
N GLY A 308 2.63 25.53 7.65
CA GLY A 308 2.58 24.32 6.84
C GLY A 308 3.30 23.11 7.45
N LEU A 309 2.87 21.92 7.04
CA LEU A 309 3.41 20.65 7.50
C LEU A 309 4.82 20.37 6.91
N ALA A 310 5.79 20.07 7.78
CA ALA A 310 7.01 19.34 7.44
C ALA A 310 6.74 17.84 7.59
N ALA A 311 6.18 17.23 6.55
CA ALA A 311 5.73 15.84 6.58
C ALA A 311 6.92 14.85 6.65
N THR A 312 6.74 13.74 7.35
CA THR A 312 7.61 12.55 7.28
C THR A 312 7.29 11.73 6.02
N GLU A 313 8.06 10.67 5.75
CA GLU A 313 7.70 9.74 4.67
C GLU A 313 6.35 9.06 4.94
N LEU A 314 6.11 8.65 6.18
CA LEU A 314 4.83 8.08 6.62
C LEU A 314 3.68 9.04 6.32
N SER A 315 3.79 10.31 6.73
CA SER A 315 2.73 11.29 6.47
C SER A 315 2.54 11.58 4.99
N ARG A 316 3.63 11.68 4.21
CA ARG A 316 3.55 11.89 2.77
C ARG A 316 2.79 10.77 2.08
N LYS A 317 3.14 9.51 2.36
CA LYS A 317 2.53 8.35 1.71
C LYS A 317 1.09 8.10 2.18
N LEU A 318 0.80 8.25 3.47
CA LEU A 318 -0.54 7.95 3.98
C LEU A 318 -1.55 9.08 3.77
N PHE A 319 -1.16 10.34 3.88
CA PHE A 319 -2.12 11.44 3.94
C PHE A 319 -2.00 12.46 2.81
N LEU A 320 -0.87 12.52 2.13
CA LEU A 320 -0.62 13.47 1.04
C LEU A 320 -0.48 12.78 -0.33
N SER A 321 -0.75 11.48 -0.40
CA SER A 321 -0.72 10.69 -1.63
C SER A 321 -1.96 10.95 -2.48
N GLU A 322 -1.77 11.06 -3.79
CA GLU A 322 -2.86 11.10 -4.77
C GLU A 322 -3.54 9.73 -4.93
N ARG A 323 -2.99 8.67 -4.32
CA ARG A 323 -3.48 7.29 -4.38
C ARG A 323 -3.91 6.77 -3.00
N PRO A 324 -4.86 7.41 -2.31
CA PRO A 324 -5.26 7.04 -0.95
C PRO A 324 -5.97 5.67 -0.85
N ARG A 325 -6.22 4.98 -1.97
CA ARG A 325 -6.85 3.66 -2.02
C ARG A 325 -5.85 2.53 -2.34
N ASP A 326 -4.57 2.85 -2.50
CA ASP A 326 -3.53 1.82 -2.58
C ASP A 326 -3.36 1.12 -1.22
N ILE A 327 -2.73 -0.05 -1.23
CA ILE A 327 -2.39 -0.79 -0.01
C ILE A 327 -1.11 -0.19 0.58
N TYR A 328 -1.15 0.22 1.84
CA TYR A 328 0.01 0.72 2.56
C TYR A 328 0.34 -0.22 3.72
N VAL A 329 1.59 -0.69 3.79
CA VAL A 329 2.09 -1.45 4.94
C VAL A 329 3.13 -0.59 5.65
N VAL A 330 2.79 -0.13 6.85
CA VAL A 330 3.69 0.62 7.73
C VAL A 330 4.43 -0.37 8.62
N LEU A 331 5.72 -0.53 8.41
CA LEU A 331 6.58 -1.34 9.27
C LEU A 331 7.22 -0.43 10.33
N LEU A 332 6.80 -0.57 11.58
CA LEU A 332 7.45 0.04 12.74
C LEU A 332 8.48 -0.94 13.29
N ASP A 333 9.71 -0.84 12.81
CA ASP A 333 10.77 -1.78 13.21
C ASP A 333 11.30 -1.44 14.59
N GLU A 334 11.39 -2.45 15.45
CA GLU A 334 11.76 -2.35 16.85
C GLU A 334 10.89 -1.34 17.63
N MET A 335 9.58 -1.34 17.36
CA MET A 335 8.64 -0.30 17.82
C MET A 335 8.63 -0.04 19.33
N ASN A 336 9.06 -1.03 20.13
CA ASN A 336 9.10 -0.95 21.59
C ASN A 336 10.41 -0.40 22.16
N LEU A 337 11.32 0.10 21.31
CA LEU A 337 12.41 0.99 21.74
C LEU A 337 11.87 2.32 22.27
N GLY A 338 10.80 2.82 21.64
CA GLY A 338 10.07 4.03 22.06
C GLY A 338 8.75 3.73 22.78
N GLN A 339 8.12 4.78 23.30
CA GLN A 339 6.79 4.70 23.92
C GLN A 339 5.70 4.76 22.83
N VAL A 340 5.21 3.59 22.42
CA VAL A 340 4.27 3.42 21.30
C VAL A 340 3.06 4.36 21.37
N ASP A 341 2.42 4.48 22.53
CA ASP A 341 1.24 5.34 22.70
C ASP A 341 1.53 6.81 22.46
N HIS A 342 2.76 7.26 22.69
CA HIS A 342 3.11 8.67 22.56
C HIS A 342 3.23 9.06 21.10
N TYR A 343 3.97 8.29 20.30
CA TYR A 343 4.20 8.65 18.89
C TYR A 343 3.07 8.21 17.96
N LEU A 344 2.21 7.25 18.37
CA LEU A 344 1.00 6.87 17.63
C LEU A 344 -0.29 7.50 18.18
N ALA A 345 -0.22 8.46 19.11
CA ALA A 345 -1.39 9.00 19.81
C ALA A 345 -2.54 9.42 18.86
N ARG A 346 -2.23 10.13 17.77
CA ARG A 346 -3.22 10.53 16.75
C ARG A 346 -3.57 9.45 15.74
N LEU A 347 -2.74 8.42 15.59
CA LEU A 347 -2.96 7.33 14.64
C LEU A 347 -3.82 6.21 15.23
N LEU A 348 -3.70 5.91 16.52
CA LEU A 348 -4.45 4.82 17.16
C LEU A 348 -5.97 4.94 17.00
N PRO A 349 -6.61 6.12 17.19
CA PRO A 349 -8.05 6.26 16.96
C PRO A 349 -8.45 6.08 15.49
N ALA A 350 -7.60 6.52 14.57
CA ALA A 350 -7.83 6.42 13.13
C ALA A 350 -7.76 4.97 12.65
N ILE A 351 -6.79 4.20 13.17
CA ILE A 351 -6.63 2.77 12.95
C ILE A 351 -7.85 1.99 13.47
N GLU A 352 -8.41 2.39 14.62
CA GLU A 352 -9.51 1.68 15.30
C GLU A 352 -10.90 1.99 14.70
N SER A 353 -11.14 3.25 14.31
CA SER A 353 -12.52 3.75 14.08
C SER A 353 -12.66 4.68 12.87
N ASP A 354 -11.69 4.68 11.96
CA ASP A 354 -11.65 5.57 10.78
C ASP A 354 -11.74 7.08 11.14
N ALA A 355 -11.37 7.44 12.37
CA ALA A 355 -11.29 8.82 12.81
C ALA A 355 -10.30 9.61 11.94
N LYS A 356 -10.62 10.89 11.68
CA LYS A 356 -9.72 11.77 10.94
C LYS A 356 -8.50 12.13 11.79
N VAL A 357 -7.34 12.18 11.17
CA VAL A 357 -6.05 12.50 11.79
C VAL A 357 -5.74 13.98 11.59
N GLU A 358 -5.49 14.70 12.69
CA GLU A 358 -5.04 16.09 12.62
C GLU A 358 -3.52 16.15 12.41
N LEU A 359 -3.11 16.52 11.20
CA LEU A 359 -1.70 16.69 10.88
C LEU A 359 -1.19 18.09 11.28
N PRO A 360 0.00 18.20 11.90
CA PRO A 360 0.58 19.50 12.30
C PRO A 360 0.70 20.48 11.13
N GLY A 361 0.15 21.70 11.27
CA GLY A 361 0.24 22.73 10.23
C GLY A 361 -0.48 22.43 8.90
N HIS A 362 -1.29 21.37 8.79
CA HIS A 362 -2.04 21.02 7.58
C HIS A 362 -3.38 21.79 7.47
N GLY A 363 -3.92 22.26 8.60
CA GLY A 363 -5.13 23.09 8.65
C GLY A 363 -6.45 22.35 8.40
N SER A 364 -6.42 21.08 8.02
CA SER A 364 -7.61 20.23 7.89
C SER A 364 -7.33 18.78 8.32
N PRO A 365 -8.29 18.09 8.98
CA PRO A 365 -8.14 16.67 9.33
C PRO A 365 -8.13 15.77 8.09
N SER A 366 -7.17 14.84 8.06
CA SER A 366 -6.96 13.90 6.94
C SER A 366 -7.51 12.51 7.26
N GLN A 367 -8.03 11.81 6.25
CA GLN A 367 -8.51 10.44 6.43
C GLN A 367 -7.31 9.48 6.42
N PHE A 368 -7.28 8.53 7.36
CA PHE A 368 -6.35 7.41 7.29
C PHE A 368 -6.77 6.47 6.16
N PRO A 369 -5.85 6.04 5.26
CA PRO A 369 -6.24 5.20 4.12
C PRO A 369 -6.96 3.92 4.56
N PRO A 370 -8.02 3.50 3.86
CA PRO A 370 -8.81 2.33 4.24
C PRO A 370 -7.99 1.03 4.21
N ASP A 371 -7.01 0.93 3.30
CA ASP A 371 -6.11 -0.22 3.14
C ASP A 371 -4.69 0.08 3.63
N ALA A 372 -4.56 0.95 4.63
CA ALA A 372 -3.32 1.12 5.38
C ALA A 372 -3.30 0.20 6.62
N PHE A 373 -2.23 -0.57 6.75
CA PHE A 373 -1.97 -1.49 7.85
C PHE A 373 -0.69 -1.10 8.57
N VAL A 374 -0.73 -1.12 9.91
CA VAL A 374 0.46 -0.93 10.76
C VAL A 374 0.93 -2.29 11.24
N VAL A 375 2.21 -2.58 11.05
CA VAL A 375 2.86 -3.79 11.53
C VAL A 375 4.08 -3.38 12.34
N GLY A 376 4.06 -3.68 13.63
CA GLY A 376 5.18 -3.41 14.52
C GLY A 376 5.99 -4.67 14.82
N THR A 377 7.31 -4.55 14.93
CA THR A 377 8.17 -5.63 15.43
C THR A 377 8.62 -5.30 16.85
N VAL A 378 8.52 -6.25 17.77
CA VAL A 378 8.98 -6.07 19.15
C VAL A 378 9.92 -7.19 19.58
N ASN A 379 10.95 -6.81 20.32
CA ASN A 379 11.82 -7.74 21.05
C ASN A 379 11.31 -7.88 22.49
N SER A 380 11.66 -8.99 23.15
CA SER A 380 11.23 -9.25 24.52
C SER A 380 11.86 -8.25 25.50
N PHE A 381 11.03 -7.52 26.25
CA PHE A 381 11.51 -6.62 27.31
C PHE A 381 12.10 -7.37 28.51
N LEU A 382 11.78 -8.66 28.65
CA LEU A 382 12.37 -9.51 29.69
C LEU A 382 13.83 -9.87 29.37
N GLU A 383 14.20 -9.88 28.09
CA GLU A 383 15.55 -10.19 27.63
C GLU A 383 16.41 -8.94 27.49
N GLU A 384 15.79 -7.78 27.18
CA GLU A 384 16.51 -6.53 26.93
C GLU A 384 15.84 -5.35 27.66
N SER A 385 16.49 -4.82 28.70
CA SER A 385 15.92 -3.80 29.59
C SER A 385 15.72 -2.43 28.96
N THR A 386 16.29 -2.19 27.79
CA THR A 386 16.11 -0.97 26.99
C THR A 386 14.74 -0.93 26.29
N ARG A 387 14.01 -2.05 26.29
CA ARG A 387 12.71 -2.19 25.63
C ARG A 387 11.56 -1.86 26.58
N ALA A 388 10.59 -1.09 26.10
CA ALA A 388 9.36 -0.81 26.81
C ALA A 388 8.34 -1.95 26.67
N PRO A 389 7.57 -2.28 27.73
CA PRO A 389 6.41 -3.15 27.58
C PRO A 389 5.30 -2.42 26.82
N LEU A 390 4.53 -3.17 26.01
CA LEU A 390 3.36 -2.62 25.35
C LEU A 390 2.28 -2.25 26.38
N SER A 391 1.76 -1.04 26.25
CA SER A 391 0.69 -0.53 27.10
C SER A 391 -0.63 -1.26 26.87
N SER A 392 -1.54 -1.18 27.84
CA SER A 392 -2.89 -1.74 27.69
C SER A 392 -3.69 -1.15 26.52
N PRO A 393 -3.63 0.18 26.24
CA PRO A 393 -4.27 0.75 25.06
C PRO A 393 -3.77 0.19 23.72
N VAL A 394 -2.46 -0.04 23.56
CA VAL A 394 -1.90 -0.66 22.34
C VAL A 394 -2.34 -2.12 22.24
N LYS A 395 -2.21 -2.90 23.31
CA LYS A 395 -2.58 -4.32 23.33
C LYS A 395 -4.06 -4.58 23.01
N ARG A 396 -4.95 -3.60 23.21
CA ARG A 396 -6.37 -3.69 22.85
C ARG A 396 -6.65 -3.41 21.37
N ARG A 397 -5.76 -2.66 20.71
CA ARG A 397 -5.92 -2.18 19.34
C ARG A 397 -5.10 -2.96 18.32
N ALA A 398 -4.20 -3.82 18.81
CA ALA A 398 -3.31 -4.61 17.98
C ALA A 398 -3.48 -6.10 18.24
N ASN A 399 -3.46 -6.89 17.17
CA ASN A 399 -3.27 -8.33 17.27
C ASN A 399 -1.78 -8.62 17.52
N ILE A 400 -1.48 -9.35 18.59
CA ILE A 400 -0.10 -9.73 18.93
C ILE A 400 0.12 -11.18 18.46
N ILE A 401 1.09 -11.36 17.58
CA ILE A 401 1.47 -12.66 17.02
C ILE A 401 2.89 -12.95 17.47
N GLU A 402 3.06 -14.07 18.16
CA GLU A 402 4.39 -14.58 18.49
C GLU A 402 5.05 -15.17 17.24
N MET A 403 6.26 -14.70 16.96
CA MET A 403 7.08 -15.17 15.87
C MET A 403 7.76 -16.48 16.28
N PRO A 404 7.53 -17.57 15.53
CA PRO A 404 8.02 -18.89 15.89
C PRO A 404 9.55 -18.93 15.80
N ASN A 405 10.16 -19.71 16.69
CA ASN A 405 11.56 -20.07 16.52
C ASN A 405 11.66 -21.33 15.65
N ALA A 406 11.57 -21.14 14.33
CA ALA A 406 11.60 -22.25 13.37
C ALA A 406 12.84 -23.15 13.51
N LEU A 407 13.98 -22.62 13.97
CA LEU A 407 15.17 -23.44 14.26
C LEU A 407 14.93 -24.32 15.50
N GLY A 408 14.37 -23.76 16.56
CA GLY A 408 14.01 -24.49 17.77
C GLY A 408 13.03 -25.65 17.47
N ASP A 409 11.99 -25.39 16.70
CA ASP A 409 11.01 -26.40 16.28
C ASP A 409 11.66 -27.52 15.44
N LEU A 410 12.56 -27.13 14.54
CA LEU A 410 13.30 -28.07 13.70
C LEU A 410 14.23 -28.96 14.55
N VAL A 411 14.93 -28.38 15.52
CA VAL A 411 15.77 -29.11 16.48
C VAL A 411 14.93 -30.04 17.35
N ALA A 412 13.79 -29.58 17.87
CA ALA A 412 12.89 -30.37 18.71
C ALA A 412 12.29 -31.57 17.96
N SER A 413 11.98 -31.40 16.67
CA SER A 413 11.52 -32.49 15.79
C SER A 413 12.63 -33.43 15.33
N ASN A 414 13.90 -33.13 15.65
CA ASN A 414 15.09 -33.88 15.27
C ASN A 414 15.20 -34.11 13.74
N ASP A 415 14.73 -33.15 12.94
CA ASP A 415 14.68 -33.26 11.47
C ASP A 415 15.99 -32.77 10.83
N ARG A 416 17.05 -33.58 10.96
CA ARG A 416 18.37 -33.21 10.43
C ARG A 416 18.39 -32.95 8.91
N PRO A 417 17.74 -33.75 8.04
CA PRO A 417 17.72 -33.47 6.61
C PRO A 417 17.13 -32.09 6.26
N LYS A 418 16.07 -31.66 6.97
CA LYS A 418 15.53 -30.30 6.79
C LYS A 418 16.49 -29.22 7.28
N PHE A 419 17.24 -29.46 8.36
CA PHE A 419 18.26 -28.54 8.83
C PHE A 419 19.33 -28.30 7.75
N ASP A 420 19.89 -29.38 7.21
CA ASP A 420 20.94 -29.29 6.18
C ASP A 420 20.43 -28.55 4.93
N GLN A 421 19.19 -28.83 4.52
CA GLN A 421 18.54 -28.14 3.42
C GLN A 421 18.36 -26.65 3.71
N ALA A 422 17.92 -26.29 4.93
CA ALA A 422 17.78 -24.89 5.35
C ALA A 422 19.13 -24.15 5.31
N CYS A 423 20.23 -24.75 5.78
CA CYS A 423 21.56 -24.15 5.71
C CYS A 423 21.99 -23.88 4.26
N VAL A 424 21.70 -24.79 3.33
CA VAL A 424 21.99 -24.59 1.90
C VAL A 424 21.15 -23.46 1.32
N ASP A 425 19.86 -23.39 1.66
CA ASP A 425 18.96 -22.37 1.14
C ASP A 425 19.30 -20.97 1.68
N MET A 426 19.73 -20.88 2.93
CA MET A 426 20.29 -19.67 3.55
C MET A 426 21.52 -19.13 2.80
N LEU A 427 22.45 -20.00 2.39
CA LEU A 427 23.60 -19.60 1.57
C LEU A 427 23.16 -19.14 0.16
N LYS A 428 22.16 -19.80 -0.45
CA LYS A 428 21.60 -19.38 -1.74
C LYS A 428 20.94 -18.00 -1.62
N GLN A 429 20.23 -17.72 -0.54
CA GLN A 429 19.60 -16.42 -0.29
C GLN A 429 20.64 -15.31 -0.17
N THR A 430 21.71 -15.52 0.61
CA THR A 430 22.81 -14.54 0.69
C THR A 430 23.45 -14.32 -0.67
N LYS A 431 23.69 -15.37 -1.46
CA LYS A 431 24.19 -15.22 -2.84
C LYS A 431 23.21 -14.43 -3.72
N ALA A 432 21.93 -14.74 -3.67
CA ALA A 432 20.91 -14.05 -4.46
C ALA A 432 20.85 -12.56 -4.13
N ARG A 433 20.97 -12.18 -2.84
CA ARG A 433 21.05 -10.78 -2.39
C ARG A 433 22.30 -10.05 -2.94
N VAL A 434 23.46 -10.69 -2.89
CA VAL A 434 24.73 -10.14 -3.43
C VAL A 434 24.64 -9.98 -4.95
N ASP A 435 24.10 -10.98 -5.65
CA ASP A 435 23.95 -10.94 -7.11
C ASP A 435 22.90 -9.91 -7.54
N LYS A 436 21.78 -9.76 -6.79
CA LYS A 436 20.75 -8.75 -7.02
C LYS A 436 21.35 -7.34 -6.94
N ARG A 437 22.10 -7.04 -5.87
CA ARG A 437 22.80 -5.75 -5.72
C ARG A 437 23.67 -5.41 -6.93
N THR A 438 24.35 -6.42 -7.48
CA THR A 438 25.20 -6.26 -8.67
C THR A 438 24.36 -5.97 -9.92
N ARG A 439 23.25 -6.70 -10.11
CA ARG A 439 22.30 -6.45 -11.23
C ARG A 439 21.66 -5.06 -11.16
N ASP A 440 21.39 -4.57 -9.96
CA ASP A 440 20.78 -3.26 -9.71
C ASP A 440 21.79 -2.10 -9.87
N GLY A 441 23.00 -2.37 -10.38
CA GLY A 441 24.04 -1.36 -10.62
C GLY A 441 24.80 -0.89 -9.36
N LEU A 442 24.56 -1.56 -8.22
CA LEU A 442 25.19 -1.25 -6.93
C LEU A 442 26.32 -2.22 -6.56
N GLY A 443 26.83 -2.98 -7.52
CA GLY A 443 27.88 -3.97 -7.30
C GLY A 443 29.24 -3.36 -6.94
N SER A 444 29.92 -3.95 -5.96
CA SER A 444 31.28 -3.55 -5.54
C SER A 444 32.33 -4.64 -5.79
N VAL A 445 33.62 -4.28 -5.66
CA VAL A 445 34.74 -5.25 -5.70
C VAL A 445 34.57 -6.34 -4.64
N PHE A 446 34.10 -5.99 -3.44
CA PHE A 446 33.83 -6.97 -2.40
C PHE A 446 32.65 -7.88 -2.73
N ASP A 447 31.63 -7.41 -3.46
CA ASP A 447 30.52 -8.26 -3.90
C ASP A 447 30.97 -9.30 -4.91
N SER A 448 31.97 -8.99 -5.74
CA SER A 448 32.59 -9.99 -6.63
C SER A 448 33.26 -11.12 -5.83
N PHE A 449 34.02 -10.78 -4.79
CA PHE A 449 34.62 -11.79 -3.90
C PHE A 449 33.58 -12.57 -3.11
N ARG A 450 32.55 -11.90 -2.58
CA ARG A 450 31.43 -12.56 -1.88
C ARG A 450 30.73 -13.56 -2.79
N SER A 451 30.36 -13.14 -4.00
CA SER A 451 29.66 -14.01 -4.96
C SER A 451 30.52 -15.21 -5.37
N GLN A 452 31.83 -15.03 -5.59
CA GLN A 452 32.75 -16.12 -5.89
C GLN A 452 32.87 -17.12 -4.72
N ARG A 453 33.05 -16.62 -3.49
CA ARG A 453 33.16 -17.46 -2.28
C ARG A 453 31.86 -18.22 -2.00
N LEU A 454 30.71 -17.56 -2.12
CA LEU A 454 29.40 -18.20 -1.98
C LEU A 454 29.15 -19.24 -3.07
N THR A 455 29.60 -19.00 -4.31
CA THR A 455 29.52 -19.99 -5.39
C THR A 455 30.32 -21.24 -5.05
N THR A 456 31.52 -21.06 -4.49
CA THR A 456 32.37 -22.17 -4.02
C THR A 456 31.72 -22.91 -2.86
N ALA A 457 31.21 -22.19 -1.87
CA ALA A 457 30.49 -22.73 -0.71
C ALA A 457 29.21 -23.51 -1.07
N LEU A 458 28.60 -23.23 -2.22
CA LEU A 458 27.40 -23.95 -2.68
C LEU A 458 27.71 -25.24 -3.45
N THR A 459 28.97 -25.49 -3.83
CA THR A 459 29.39 -26.74 -4.47
C THR A 459 29.22 -27.93 -3.52
N ALA A 460 28.83 -29.09 -4.06
CA ALA A 460 28.48 -30.26 -3.26
C ALA A 460 29.65 -30.84 -2.44
N ASP A 461 30.87 -30.61 -2.90
CA ASP A 461 32.14 -31.04 -2.31
C ASP A 461 32.76 -29.99 -1.37
N SER A 462 32.10 -28.85 -1.16
CA SER A 462 32.61 -27.82 -0.27
C SER A 462 32.61 -28.22 1.21
N ASP A 463 33.59 -27.69 1.94
CA ASP A 463 33.75 -27.90 3.37
C ASP A 463 32.50 -27.54 4.20
N VAL A 464 31.81 -26.45 3.83
CA VAL A 464 30.57 -26.01 4.49
C VAL A 464 29.35 -26.87 4.16
N ARG A 465 29.46 -27.77 3.19
CA ARG A 465 28.46 -28.80 2.89
C ARG A 465 28.93 -30.20 3.30
N SER A 466 30.08 -30.31 3.96
CA SER A 466 30.58 -31.57 4.49
C SER A 466 29.76 -32.05 5.69
N ALA A 467 29.67 -33.37 5.87
CA ALA A 467 29.01 -33.97 7.03
C ALA A 467 29.64 -33.48 8.35
N GLY A 468 30.97 -33.34 8.39
CA GLY A 468 31.67 -32.87 9.59
C GLY A 468 31.28 -31.46 10.04
N PHE A 469 31.12 -30.53 9.09
CA PHE A 469 30.64 -29.18 9.41
C PHE A 469 29.17 -29.21 9.86
N GLY A 470 28.30 -29.87 9.10
CA GLY A 470 26.88 -29.96 9.41
C GLY A 470 26.61 -30.61 10.77
N ASP A 471 27.35 -31.68 11.10
CA ASP A 471 27.20 -32.40 12.36
C ASP A 471 27.58 -31.55 13.57
N LEU A 472 28.68 -30.80 13.44
CA LEU A 472 29.09 -29.91 14.51
C LEU A 472 28.10 -28.76 14.71
N LEU A 473 27.66 -28.13 13.61
CA LEU A 473 26.69 -27.04 13.68
C LEU A 473 25.34 -27.51 14.26
N TRP A 474 24.86 -28.68 13.84
CA TRP A 474 23.65 -29.30 14.38
C TRP A 474 23.77 -29.62 15.88
N ASN A 475 24.91 -30.15 16.33
CA ASN A 475 25.13 -30.44 17.74
C ASN A 475 25.17 -29.15 18.58
N ILE A 476 25.75 -28.07 18.05
CA ILE A 476 25.70 -26.75 18.69
C ILE A 476 24.24 -26.28 18.83
N CYS A 477 23.43 -26.37 17.77
CA CYS A 477 22.01 -26.02 17.83
C CYS A 477 21.24 -26.84 18.88
N LYS A 478 21.49 -28.16 18.95
CA LYS A 478 20.87 -29.05 19.96
C LYS A 478 21.26 -28.67 21.38
N ALA A 479 22.55 -28.42 21.65
CA ALA A 479 23.01 -28.02 22.98
C ALA A 479 22.35 -26.71 23.43
N CYS A 480 22.18 -25.77 22.49
CA CYS A 480 21.53 -24.49 22.76
C CYS A 480 19.99 -24.58 22.86
N ALA A 481 19.35 -25.66 22.42
CA ALA A 481 17.87 -25.77 22.41
C ALA A 481 17.26 -26.11 23.78
N GLY A 482 18.08 -26.29 24.83
CA GLY A 482 17.63 -26.71 26.16
C GLY A 482 16.76 -25.70 26.91
N SER A 483 16.79 -24.42 26.53
CA SER A 483 15.89 -23.38 27.07
C SER A 483 15.59 -22.30 26.03
N ASP A 484 14.43 -21.64 26.16
CA ASP A 484 14.07 -20.51 25.31
C ASP A 484 15.13 -19.40 25.38
N SER A 485 15.76 -19.19 26.54
CA SER A 485 16.78 -18.17 26.75
C SER A 485 18.09 -18.44 25.98
N THR A 486 18.43 -19.71 25.76
CA THR A 486 19.68 -20.14 25.10
C THR A 486 19.46 -20.57 23.65
N SER A 487 18.21 -20.81 23.24
CA SER A 487 17.90 -21.25 21.89
C SER A 487 18.37 -20.25 20.85
N LEU A 488 19.15 -20.76 19.89
CA LEU A 488 19.58 -20.00 18.72
C LEU A 488 18.40 -19.79 17.77
N THR A 489 18.55 -18.81 16.87
CA THR A 489 17.61 -18.52 15.79
C THR A 489 18.31 -18.72 14.44
N PHE A 490 17.53 -18.87 13.36
CA PHE A 490 18.10 -18.92 12.01
C PHE A 490 18.90 -17.67 11.65
N GLY A 491 18.60 -16.50 12.23
CA GLY A 491 19.45 -15.31 12.07
C GLY A 491 20.89 -15.53 12.53
N VAL A 492 21.08 -16.16 13.69
CA VAL A 492 22.44 -16.50 14.19
C VAL A 492 23.11 -17.52 13.27
N ILE A 493 22.37 -18.54 12.83
CA ILE A 493 22.91 -19.57 11.93
C ILE A 493 23.31 -18.98 10.58
N GLN A 494 22.54 -18.00 10.05
CA GLN A 494 22.89 -17.28 8.82
C GLN A 494 24.23 -16.57 8.98
N ASP A 495 24.42 -15.84 10.07
CA ASP A 495 25.67 -15.13 10.34
C ASP A 495 26.87 -16.08 10.38
N VAL A 496 26.70 -17.24 11.04
CA VAL A 496 27.76 -18.27 11.10
C VAL A 496 28.06 -18.83 9.71
N LEU A 497 27.04 -19.23 8.95
CA LEU A 497 27.21 -19.78 7.60
C LEU A 497 27.86 -18.78 6.65
N ASP A 498 27.38 -17.54 6.65
CA ASP A 498 27.88 -16.45 5.82
C ASP A 498 29.35 -16.15 6.14
N TYR A 499 29.72 -16.11 7.42
CA TYR A 499 31.11 -15.90 7.83
C TYR A 499 32.01 -17.06 7.41
N VAL A 500 31.62 -18.31 7.68
CA VAL A 500 32.44 -19.46 7.33
C VAL A 500 32.64 -19.54 5.81
N ALA A 501 31.57 -19.33 5.03
CA ALA A 501 31.63 -19.32 3.57
C ALA A 501 32.48 -18.16 3.01
N MET A 502 32.41 -16.97 3.62
CA MET A 502 33.02 -15.75 3.06
C MET A 502 34.34 -15.36 3.71
N SER A 503 34.80 -15.98 4.80
CA SER A 503 36.05 -15.60 5.48
C SER A 503 37.30 -15.95 4.66
N GLY A 504 37.24 -17.03 3.87
CA GLY A 504 38.40 -17.58 3.17
C GLY A 504 39.37 -18.33 4.10
N ARG A 505 38.95 -18.61 5.34
CA ARG A 505 39.69 -19.44 6.31
C ARG A 505 39.25 -20.90 6.22
N PRO A 506 40.07 -21.86 6.69
CA PRO A 506 39.60 -23.23 6.91
C PRO A 506 38.34 -23.24 7.78
N TRP A 507 37.36 -24.07 7.42
CA TRP A 507 36.03 -23.99 8.03
C TRP A 507 36.04 -24.21 9.55
N ARG A 508 36.95 -25.04 10.07
CA ARG A 508 37.09 -25.31 11.52
C ARG A 508 37.51 -24.06 12.28
N ALA A 509 38.54 -23.37 11.80
CA ALA A 509 39.01 -22.12 12.38
C ALA A 509 37.95 -21.00 12.27
N ALA A 510 37.27 -20.89 11.13
CA ALA A 510 36.21 -19.92 10.93
C ALA A 510 35.00 -20.18 11.85
N LEU A 511 34.61 -21.45 12.02
CA LEU A 511 33.52 -21.83 12.91
C LEU A 511 33.92 -21.61 14.38
N SER A 512 35.16 -21.91 14.76
CA SER A 512 35.70 -21.60 16.09
C SER A 512 35.57 -20.11 16.44
N GLU A 513 35.91 -19.23 15.48
CA GLU A 513 35.71 -17.79 15.63
C GLU A 513 34.23 -17.42 15.76
N GLN A 514 33.34 -18.02 14.98
CA GLN A 514 31.90 -17.75 15.05
C GLN A 514 31.23 -18.30 16.32
N ILE A 515 31.70 -19.41 16.86
CA ILE A 515 31.26 -19.87 18.18
C ILE A 515 31.59 -18.79 19.21
N ALA A 516 32.82 -18.28 19.22
CA ALA A 516 33.24 -17.24 20.15
C ALA A 516 32.53 -15.88 19.93
N GLN A 517 32.27 -15.50 18.68
CA GLN A 517 31.79 -14.17 18.31
C GLN A 517 30.26 -14.06 18.18
N LYS A 518 29.56 -15.16 17.91
CA LYS A 518 28.11 -15.18 17.64
C LYS A 518 27.32 -16.12 18.53
N VAL A 519 27.87 -17.27 18.92
CA VAL A 519 27.17 -18.24 19.78
C VAL A 519 27.34 -17.89 21.25
N VAL A 520 28.58 -17.78 21.73
CA VAL A 520 28.91 -17.49 23.14
C VAL A 520 28.21 -16.23 23.66
N PRO A 521 28.14 -15.10 22.92
CA PRO A 521 27.45 -13.91 23.40
C PRO A 521 25.93 -14.08 23.57
N GLN A 522 25.32 -15.14 23.04
CA GLN A 522 23.89 -15.43 23.20
C GLN A 522 23.60 -16.33 24.42
N LEU A 523 24.64 -16.91 25.02
CA LEU A 523 24.50 -17.86 26.12
C LEU A 523 24.35 -17.09 27.44
N SER A 524 23.26 -17.36 28.13
CA SER A 524 23.00 -16.86 29.48
C SER A 524 22.14 -17.84 30.27
N GLY A 525 22.18 -17.75 31.61
CA GLY A 525 21.46 -18.69 32.46
C GLY A 525 22.30 -19.92 32.78
N SER A 526 21.72 -21.12 32.78
CA SER A 526 22.43 -22.33 33.24
C SER A 526 23.77 -22.55 32.54
N SER A 527 24.81 -22.82 33.33
CA SER A 527 26.15 -23.15 32.84
C SER A 527 26.21 -24.46 32.02
N THR A 528 25.19 -25.33 32.12
CA THR A 528 25.14 -26.63 31.44
C THR A 528 25.37 -26.53 29.94
N VAL A 529 24.70 -25.57 29.26
CA VAL A 529 24.86 -25.39 27.80
C VAL A 529 26.29 -25.00 27.45
N CYS A 530 26.93 -24.16 28.27
CA CYS A 530 28.32 -23.75 28.06
C CYS A 530 29.30 -24.92 28.29
N GLU A 531 29.06 -25.74 29.31
CA GLU A 531 29.85 -26.95 29.61
C GLU A 531 29.71 -28.00 28.49
N GLU A 532 28.50 -28.21 27.95
CA GLU A 532 28.25 -29.10 26.80
C GLU A 532 28.96 -28.61 25.53
N LEU A 533 28.84 -27.32 25.20
CA LEU A 533 29.52 -26.74 24.05
C LEU A 533 31.04 -26.84 24.16
N LEU A 534 31.60 -26.64 25.36
CA LEU A 534 33.03 -26.79 25.61
C LEU A 534 33.50 -28.23 25.37
N ALA A 535 32.72 -29.22 25.82
CA ALA A 535 33.01 -30.63 25.56
C ALA A 535 32.94 -30.95 24.06
N PHE A 536 31.96 -30.40 23.33
CA PHE A 536 31.87 -30.57 21.88
C PHE A 536 33.05 -29.96 21.13
N THR A 537 33.45 -28.73 21.48
CA THR A 537 34.59 -28.08 20.82
C THR A 537 35.90 -28.79 21.12
N ALA A 538 36.11 -29.26 22.35
CA ALA A 538 37.31 -30.01 22.73
C ALA A 538 37.40 -31.35 21.98
N ASN A 539 36.28 -32.08 21.85
CA ASN A 539 36.23 -33.31 21.08
C ASN A 539 36.44 -33.08 19.57
N ALA A 540 35.89 -31.99 19.02
CA ALA A 540 36.02 -31.65 17.61
C ALA A 540 37.41 -31.14 17.23
N ASP A 541 38.14 -30.54 18.16
CA ASP A 541 39.54 -30.09 17.99
C ASP A 541 40.49 -31.27 17.76
N ALA A 542 40.31 -32.38 18.48
CA ALA A 542 41.18 -33.56 18.39
C ALA A 542 42.69 -33.24 18.49
N GLY A 543 43.07 -32.13 19.15
CA GLY A 543 44.45 -31.68 19.32
C GLY A 543 45.03 -30.88 18.14
N THR A 544 44.22 -30.49 17.15
CA THR A 544 44.69 -29.65 16.02
C THR A 544 44.85 -28.18 16.40
N GLY A 545 44.17 -27.72 17.46
CA GLY A 545 44.13 -26.31 17.86
C GLY A 545 43.19 -25.44 17.03
N ASP A 546 42.42 -26.01 16.10
CA ASP A 546 41.47 -25.27 15.26
C ASP A 546 40.35 -24.60 16.08
N PHE A 547 39.98 -25.18 17.24
CA PHE A 547 38.92 -24.70 18.13
C PHE A 547 39.43 -23.91 19.35
N ALA A 548 40.69 -23.49 19.35
CA ALA A 548 41.29 -22.76 20.48
C ALA A 548 40.53 -21.46 20.83
N VAL A 549 40.04 -20.71 19.83
CA VAL A 549 39.30 -19.46 20.02
C VAL A 549 37.95 -19.71 20.69
N ALA A 550 37.18 -20.69 20.21
CA ALA A 550 35.91 -21.10 20.82
C ALA A 550 36.11 -21.57 22.27
N THR A 551 37.11 -22.44 22.49
CA THR A 551 37.44 -23.00 23.80
C THR A 551 37.74 -21.89 24.82
N ALA A 552 38.62 -20.95 24.46
CA ALA A 552 38.96 -19.82 25.31
C ALA A 552 37.75 -18.92 25.63
N ALA A 553 36.84 -18.73 24.68
CA ALA A 553 35.64 -17.93 24.89
C ALA A 553 34.64 -18.60 25.84
N LEU A 554 34.40 -19.91 25.67
CA LEU A 554 33.53 -20.71 26.54
C LEU A 554 34.10 -20.82 27.97
N GLU A 555 35.39 -21.08 28.11
CA GLU A 555 36.07 -21.05 29.42
C GLU A 555 35.95 -19.69 30.10
N ALA A 556 36.11 -18.60 29.35
CA ALA A 556 35.95 -17.26 29.88
C ALA A 556 34.51 -16.99 30.34
N LEU A 557 33.50 -17.49 29.61
CA LEU A 557 32.10 -17.39 30.03
C LEU A 557 31.84 -18.20 31.30
N LEU A 558 32.36 -19.42 31.42
CA LEU A 558 32.22 -20.24 32.63
C LEU A 558 32.81 -19.59 33.88
N ARG A 559 33.86 -18.76 33.73
CA ARG A 559 34.42 -17.98 34.86
C ARG A 559 33.45 -16.91 35.39
N THR A 560 32.39 -16.56 34.65
CA THR A 560 31.33 -15.64 35.11
C THR A 560 30.24 -16.34 35.90
N LYS A 561 30.32 -17.67 36.07
CA LYS A 561 29.32 -18.48 36.77
C LYS A 561 29.11 -17.98 38.19
N ASP A 562 27.89 -17.55 38.48
CA ASP A 562 27.44 -17.21 39.82
C ASP A 562 27.35 -18.50 40.66
N LEU A 563 28.04 -18.51 41.81
CA LEU A 563 28.19 -19.70 42.64
C LEU A 563 26.88 -20.09 43.37
N GLY A 564 25.93 -19.17 43.50
CA GLY A 564 24.65 -19.42 44.16
C GLY A 564 23.61 -20.03 43.22
N THR A 565 23.48 -19.45 42.02
CA THR A 565 22.50 -19.85 41.01
C THR A 565 23.04 -20.87 40.01
N GLY A 566 24.37 -21.00 39.89
CA GLY A 566 25.01 -21.83 38.86
C GLY A 566 24.87 -21.25 37.44
N HIS A 567 24.37 -20.02 37.32
CA HIS A 567 24.16 -19.34 36.04
C HIS A 567 25.40 -18.61 35.58
N VAL A 568 25.72 -18.69 34.29
CA VAL A 568 26.68 -17.79 33.64
C VAL A 568 26.01 -16.45 33.33
N LEU A 569 26.76 -15.36 33.53
CA LEU A 569 26.34 -14.01 33.22
C LEU A 569 26.85 -13.62 31.84
N PHE A 570 26.12 -12.74 31.15
CA PHE A 570 26.59 -12.16 29.90
C PHE A 570 27.98 -11.55 30.13
N LYS A 571 28.95 -11.94 29.29
CA LYS A 571 30.31 -11.39 29.33
C LYS A 571 30.36 -9.93 28.85
N TYR A 572 29.33 -9.48 28.12
CA TYR A 572 29.28 -8.20 27.40
C TYR A 572 28.11 -7.35 27.87
#